data_AF-A0A7J3MX85-F1
#
_entry.id   AF-A0A7J3MX85-F1
#
_cell.length_a   1.000
_cell.length_b   1.000
_cell.length_c   1.000
_cell.angle_alpha   90.00
_cell.angle_beta   90.00
_cell.angle_gamma   90.00
#
_symmetry.space_group_name_H-M   'P 1'
#
loop_
_entity.id
_entity.type
_entity.pdbx_description
1 polymer ?
#
loop_
_entity_poly.entity_id
_entity_poly.type
_entity_poly.pdbx_seq_one_letter_code
_entity_poly.pdbx_strand_id
1 'polypeptide(L)'
;MIRVILCFLNSNNNRSVDSVDSHTCEKVVELIENNVYEVWLRCFSPWDVLAFVEYALNKGLVLTEVEFLNGLRRKGYQLNLEELAMFGQYDSELGKGAIVVKYLKQPSEWLGVLRLKMCRIDVEKKQALIKLAKPVKVSILFDHGLKLLSKNEKT
;
A
#
# COMPACT_ATOMS: atom_id res chain seq x y z
N MET A 1 15.21 1.23 -1.37
CA MET A 1 13.95 0.74 -1.97
C MET A 1 12.79 1.19 -1.11
N ILE A 2 11.90 1.97 -1.71
CA ILE A 2 10.75 2.64 -1.12
C ILE A 2 9.49 1.87 -1.48
N ARG A 3 8.57 1.76 -0.52
CA ARG A 3 7.24 1.18 -0.74
C ARG A 3 6.18 2.16 -0.29
N VAL A 4 5.28 2.48 -1.19
CA VAL A 4 4.19 3.44 -0.97
C VAL A 4 2.95 2.98 -1.70
N ILE A 5 1.80 3.38 -1.16
CA ILE A 5 0.50 3.24 -1.82
C ILE A 5 0.11 4.63 -2.27
N LEU A 6 -0.15 4.79 -3.56
CA LEU A 6 -0.61 6.04 -4.16
C LEU A 6 -2.09 5.89 -4.52
N CYS A 7 -2.91 6.82 -4.07
CA CYS A 7 -4.33 6.88 -4.41
C CYS A 7 -4.55 8.06 -5.36
N PHE A 8 -5.13 7.78 -6.52
CA PHE A 8 -5.46 8.78 -7.51
C PHE A 8 -6.97 8.81 -7.76
N LEU A 9 -7.50 9.99 -8.07
CA LEU A 9 -8.81 10.15 -8.69
C LEU A 9 -8.65 10.31 -10.19
N ASN A 10 -9.47 9.61 -10.96
CA ASN A 10 -9.54 9.87 -12.39
C ASN A 10 -10.41 11.10 -12.65
N SER A 11 -9.75 12.19 -13.07
CA SER A 11 -10.44 13.45 -13.41
C SER A 11 -11.11 13.40 -14.79
N ASN A 12 -10.70 12.45 -15.63
CA ASN A 12 -11.29 12.24 -16.95
C ASN A 12 -12.28 11.08 -16.87
N ASN A 13 -13.53 11.27 -17.32
CA ASN A 13 -14.55 10.20 -17.41
C ASN A 13 -14.18 9.06 -18.38
N ASN A 14 -12.95 9.03 -18.91
CA ASN A 14 -12.43 7.92 -19.70
C ASN A 14 -12.07 6.77 -18.76
N ARG A 15 -12.84 5.68 -18.87
CA ARG A 15 -12.69 4.45 -18.08
C ARG A 15 -11.44 3.63 -18.41
N SER A 16 -10.68 4.02 -19.44
CA SER A 16 -9.42 3.39 -19.82
C SER A 16 -8.28 4.37 -19.60
N VAL A 17 -7.83 4.50 -18.36
CA VAL A 17 -6.45 4.95 -18.15
C VAL A 17 -5.62 3.71 -18.45
N ASP A 18 -4.87 3.73 -19.56
CA ASP A 18 -3.87 2.69 -19.84
C ASP A 18 -3.03 2.49 -18.57
N SER A 19 -2.67 1.23 -18.28
CA SER A 19 -1.89 0.90 -17.09
C SER A 19 -0.76 1.90 -16.89
N VAL A 20 -0.71 2.49 -15.70
CA VAL A 20 0.33 3.46 -15.37
C VAL A 20 1.63 2.67 -15.15
N ASP A 21 2.29 2.28 -16.24
CA ASP A 21 3.52 1.50 -16.21
C ASP A 21 4.72 2.45 -16.36
N SER A 22 5.37 2.72 -15.24
CA SER A 22 6.68 3.40 -15.22
C SER A 22 7.79 2.35 -15.18
N HIS A 23 8.87 2.58 -15.93
CA HIS A 23 10.06 1.72 -15.89
C HIS A 23 10.86 1.87 -14.58
N THR A 24 10.56 2.88 -13.75
CA THR A 24 11.34 3.22 -12.54
C THR A 24 10.80 2.58 -11.26
N CYS A 25 9.53 2.18 -11.24
CA CYS A 25 8.89 1.56 -10.09
C CYS A 25 8.23 0.25 -10.49
N GLU A 26 8.45 -0.80 -9.71
CA GLU A 26 7.70 -2.04 -9.81
C GLU A 26 6.31 -1.85 -9.21
N LYS A 27 5.28 -2.12 -10.00
CA LYS A 27 3.89 -2.11 -9.58
C LYS A 27 3.51 -3.48 -9.02
N VAL A 28 3.13 -3.51 -7.75
CA VAL A 28 2.87 -4.77 -7.01
C VAL A 28 1.39 -5.13 -7.03
N VAL A 29 0.51 -4.13 -6.92
CA VAL A 29 -0.95 -4.27 -6.97
C VAL A 29 -1.55 -2.99 -7.58
N GLU A 30 -2.64 -3.14 -8.32
CA GLU A 30 -3.50 -2.05 -8.77
C GLU A 30 -4.95 -2.39 -8.46
N LEU A 31 -5.67 -1.42 -7.93
CA LEU A 31 -7.09 -1.52 -7.67
C LEU A 31 -7.80 -0.31 -8.26
N ILE A 32 -8.90 -0.56 -8.96
CA ILE A 32 -9.76 0.48 -9.53
C ILE A 32 -11.16 0.29 -8.94
N GLU A 33 -11.56 1.18 -8.03
CA GLU A 33 -12.89 1.18 -7.42
C GLU A 33 -13.46 2.60 -7.45
N ASN A 34 -14.67 2.79 -7.99
CA ASN A 34 -15.39 4.08 -7.96
C ASN A 34 -14.55 5.29 -8.42
N ASN A 35 -13.83 5.17 -9.55
CA ASN A 35 -12.90 6.18 -10.09
C ASN A 35 -11.67 6.49 -9.23
N VAL A 36 -11.44 5.73 -8.17
CA VAL A 36 -10.21 5.75 -7.36
C VAL A 36 -9.27 4.66 -7.85
N TYR A 37 -8.05 5.05 -8.18
CA TYR A 37 -6.95 4.18 -8.57
C TYR A 37 -5.98 4.08 -7.39
N GLU A 38 -5.92 2.93 -6.74
CA GLU A 38 -4.95 2.63 -5.69
C GLU A 38 -3.80 1.82 -6.31
N VAL A 39 -2.61 2.40 -6.37
CA VAL A 39 -1.41 1.80 -6.96
C VAL A 39 -0.36 1.57 -5.89
N TRP A 40 0.08 0.32 -5.78
CA TRP A 40 1.07 -0.12 -4.81
C TRP A 40 2.42 -0.21 -5.48
N LEU A 41 3.34 0.67 -5.09
CA LEU A 41 4.64 0.83 -5.76
C LEU A 41 5.80 0.36 -4.90
N ARG A 42 6.76 -0.25 -5.57
CA ARG A 42 8.11 -0.51 -5.08
C ARG A 42 9.10 0.22 -5.98
N CYS A 43 9.73 1.25 -5.42
CA CYS A 43 10.62 2.15 -6.15
C CYS A 43 12.04 2.08 -5.58
N PHE A 44 13.07 2.40 -6.37
CA PHE A 44 14.45 2.35 -5.86
C PHE A 44 14.77 3.56 -4.97
N SER A 45 14.25 4.74 -5.32
CA SER A 45 14.48 6.03 -4.66
C SER A 45 13.20 6.87 -4.52
N PRO A 46 13.22 7.96 -3.71
CA PRO A 46 12.09 8.89 -3.62
C PRO A 46 11.80 9.58 -4.96
N TRP A 47 12.84 9.81 -5.75
CA TRP A 47 12.74 10.42 -7.08
C TRP A 47 11.91 9.57 -8.04
N ASP A 48 12.07 8.24 -7.96
CA ASP A 48 11.29 7.33 -8.80
C ASP A 48 9.79 7.38 -8.45
N VAL A 49 9.45 7.58 -7.16
CA VAL A 49 8.06 7.80 -6.73
C VAL A 49 7.52 9.09 -7.32
N LEU A 50 8.28 10.19 -7.24
CA LEU A 50 7.86 11.48 -7.81
C LEU A 50 7.73 11.41 -9.34
N ALA A 51 8.63 10.72 -10.03
CA ALA A 51 8.55 10.51 -11.47
C ALA A 51 7.30 9.69 -11.85
N PHE A 52 6.95 8.68 -11.05
CA PHE A 52 5.69 7.96 -11.24
C PHE A 52 4.48 8.87 -11.04
N VAL A 53 4.48 9.70 -10.00
CA VAL A 53 3.41 10.67 -9.74
C VAL A 53 3.26 11.63 -10.91
N GLU A 54 4.36 12.21 -11.40
CA GLU A 54 4.34 13.11 -12.57
C GLU A 54 3.79 12.41 -13.82
N TYR A 55 4.22 11.17 -14.07
CA TYR A 55 3.68 10.37 -15.17
C TYR A 55 2.16 10.15 -15.03
N ALA A 56 1.67 9.83 -13.84
CA ALA A 56 0.24 9.67 -13.58
C ALA A 56 -0.54 11.00 -13.76
N LEU A 57 0.01 12.12 -13.29
CA LEU A 57 -0.57 13.45 -13.48
C LEU A 57 -0.71 13.79 -14.98
N ASN A 58 0.31 13.48 -15.78
CA ASN A 58 0.28 13.66 -17.24
C ASN A 58 -0.77 12.80 -17.95
N LYS A 59 -1.26 11.74 -17.30
CA LYS A 59 -2.37 10.89 -17.78
C LYS A 59 -3.76 11.37 -17.31
N GLY A 60 -3.84 12.49 -16.59
CA GLY A 60 -5.09 13.05 -16.08
C GLY A 60 -5.58 12.40 -14.77
N LEU A 61 -4.71 11.66 -14.10
CA LEU A 61 -4.95 11.19 -12.74
C LEU A 61 -4.59 12.31 -11.76
N VAL A 62 -5.36 12.46 -10.69
CA VAL A 62 -5.10 13.45 -9.64
C VAL A 62 -4.71 12.71 -8.38
N LEU A 63 -3.48 12.88 -7.91
CA LEU A 63 -3.01 12.25 -6.68
C LEU A 63 -3.76 12.85 -5.48
N THR A 64 -4.53 12.03 -4.77
CA THR A 64 -5.32 12.45 -3.61
C THR A 64 -4.62 12.14 -2.31
N GLU A 65 -4.03 10.95 -2.22
CA GLU A 65 -3.44 10.45 -0.98
C GLU A 65 -2.22 9.58 -1.27
N VAL A 66 -1.27 9.64 -0.34
CA VAL A 66 -0.18 8.68 -0.21
C VAL A 66 -0.28 8.02 1.13
N GLU A 67 -0.32 6.71 1.12
CA GLU A 67 -0.37 5.88 2.30
C GLU A 67 0.91 5.05 2.41
N PHE A 68 1.51 5.10 3.59
CA PHE A 68 2.72 4.38 3.92
C PHE A 68 2.38 3.04 4.55
N LEU A 69 3.35 2.14 4.55
CA LEU A 69 3.12 0.77 5.03
C LEU A 69 2.75 0.69 6.51
N ASN A 70 3.09 1.71 7.31
CA ASN A 70 2.71 1.83 8.72
C ASN A 70 1.27 2.36 8.93
N GLY A 71 0.52 2.61 7.85
CA GLY A 71 -0.84 3.17 7.88
C GLY A 71 -0.90 4.69 7.96
N LEU A 72 0.24 5.38 7.98
CA LEU A 72 0.29 6.84 7.91
C LEU A 72 -0.19 7.31 6.53
N ARG A 73 -1.06 8.32 6.53
CA ARG A 73 -1.62 8.93 5.31
C ARG A 73 -1.19 10.39 5.18
N ARG A 74 -0.96 10.81 3.93
CA ARG A 74 -0.59 12.18 3.54
C ARG A 74 -1.38 12.58 2.31
N LYS A 75 -1.76 13.86 2.22
CA LYS A 75 -2.41 14.39 1.02
C LYS A 75 -1.41 14.48 -0.12
N GLY A 76 -1.82 14.04 -1.31
CA GLY A 76 -0.96 13.85 -2.47
C GLY A 76 -0.15 15.09 -2.89
N TYR A 77 -0.73 16.28 -2.76
CA TYR A 77 -0.12 17.53 -3.21
C TYR A 77 0.92 18.13 -2.25
N GLN A 78 1.17 17.53 -1.07
CA GLN A 78 2.10 18.05 -0.07
C GLN A 78 3.38 17.21 0.10
N LEU A 79 3.60 16.22 -0.75
CA LEU A 79 4.73 15.31 -0.61
C LEU A 79 6.06 16.01 -0.90
N ASN A 80 6.99 15.92 0.04
CA ASN A 80 8.38 16.27 -0.22
C ASN A 80 9.30 15.03 -0.17
N LEU A 81 10.52 15.21 -0.67
CA LEU A 81 11.52 14.14 -0.76
C LEU A 81 11.92 13.58 0.61
N GLU A 82 12.01 14.43 1.63
CA GLU A 82 12.39 14.01 2.99
C GLU A 82 11.32 13.12 3.61
N GLU A 83 10.04 13.45 3.43
CA GLU A 83 8.93 12.63 3.89
C GLU A 83 8.90 11.27 3.20
N LEU A 84 9.09 11.23 1.88
CA LEU A 84 9.17 9.98 1.14
C LEU A 84 10.37 9.14 1.57
N ALA A 85 11.51 9.80 1.85
CA ALA A 85 12.69 9.13 2.39
C ALA A 85 12.46 8.62 3.82
N MET A 86 11.72 9.33 4.66
CA MET A 86 11.52 8.96 6.06
C MET A 86 10.40 7.93 6.25
N PHE A 87 9.23 8.17 5.64
CA PHE A 87 8.02 7.36 5.83
C PHE A 87 7.80 6.32 4.73
N GLY A 88 8.34 6.56 3.53
CA GLY A 88 8.37 5.56 2.44
C GLY A 88 9.38 4.43 2.70
N GLN A 89 10.15 4.55 3.79
CA GLN A 89 11.05 3.52 4.27
C GLN A 89 10.38 2.63 5.33
N TYR A 90 10.95 1.44 5.48
CA TYR A 90 10.40 0.31 6.23
C TYR A 90 10.18 0.62 7.71
N ASP A 91 9.04 0.20 8.25
CA ASP A 91 8.87 0.01 9.68
C ASP A 91 9.27 -1.44 10.05
N SER A 92 10.22 -1.57 10.98
CA SER A 92 10.92 -2.83 11.26
C SER A 92 10.29 -3.69 12.36
N GLU A 93 9.23 -3.26 13.07
CA GLU A 93 8.75 -4.02 14.24
C GLU A 93 7.25 -4.35 14.26
N LEU A 94 6.84 -5.29 13.39
CA LEU A 94 5.61 -6.07 13.62
C LEU A 94 5.90 -7.25 14.54
N GLY A 95 5.82 -7.01 15.85
CA GLY A 95 6.07 -8.07 16.85
C GLY A 95 5.17 -8.05 18.08
N LYS A 96 4.42 -6.96 18.32
CA LYS A 96 3.68 -6.75 19.57
C LYS A 96 2.18 -6.79 19.32
N GLY A 97 1.61 -8.00 19.37
CA GLY A 97 0.16 -8.22 19.42
C GLY A 97 -0.48 -8.71 18.12
N ALA A 98 -1.81 -8.71 18.11
CA ALA A 98 -2.57 -8.96 16.90
C ALA A 98 -2.60 -7.67 16.05
N ILE A 99 -2.52 -7.84 14.74
CA ILE A 99 -2.58 -6.76 13.75
C ILE A 99 -3.83 -6.95 12.91
N VAL A 100 -4.47 -5.85 12.52
CA VAL A 100 -5.56 -5.89 11.55
C VAL A 100 -4.97 -5.52 10.20
N VAL A 101 -5.22 -6.36 9.21
CA VAL A 101 -4.84 -6.09 7.82
C VAL A 101 -6.07 -6.07 6.94
N LYS A 102 -6.08 -5.19 5.93
CA LYS A 102 -6.93 -5.36 4.74
C LYS A 102 -6.16 -6.24 3.75
N TYR A 103 -6.79 -7.24 3.16
CA TYR A 103 -6.18 -8.10 2.15
C TYR A 103 -6.82 -7.84 0.78
N LEU A 104 -5.97 -7.76 -0.25
CA LEU A 104 -6.42 -7.60 -1.64
C LEU A 104 -6.32 -8.91 -2.42
N LYS A 105 -5.38 -9.78 -2.03
CA LYS A 105 -5.20 -11.13 -2.56
C LYS A 105 -5.99 -12.16 -1.73
N GLN A 106 -6.30 -13.30 -2.33
CA GLN A 106 -7.06 -14.34 -1.64
C GLN A 106 -6.28 -14.86 -0.43
N PRO A 107 -6.95 -15.26 0.67
CA PRO A 107 -6.27 -15.83 1.84
C PRO A 107 -5.30 -16.98 1.52
N SER A 108 -5.63 -17.82 0.55
CA SER A 108 -4.78 -18.91 0.07
C SER A 108 -3.39 -18.46 -0.40
N GLU A 109 -3.23 -17.22 -0.87
CA GLU A 109 -1.98 -16.69 -1.42
C GLU A 109 -0.99 -16.20 -0.36
N TRP A 110 -1.45 -15.96 0.87
CA TRP A 110 -0.63 -15.36 1.92
C TRP A 110 -0.66 -16.09 3.26
N LEU A 111 -1.72 -16.87 3.55
CA LEU A 111 -1.83 -17.65 4.79
C LEU A 111 -0.67 -18.62 5.00
N GLY A 112 -0.20 -19.27 3.94
CA GLY A 112 0.92 -20.22 4.01
C GLY A 112 2.30 -19.56 4.15
N VAL A 113 2.42 -18.30 3.75
CA VAL A 113 3.68 -17.54 3.80
C VAL A 113 3.88 -16.91 5.17
N LEU A 114 2.80 -16.38 5.75
CA LEU A 114 2.85 -15.82 7.09
C LEU A 114 2.80 -16.94 8.12
N ARG A 115 3.82 -17.07 8.96
CA ARG A 115 3.77 -18.02 10.09
C ARG A 115 2.81 -17.47 11.14
N LEU A 116 1.56 -17.93 11.15
CA LEU A 116 0.50 -17.41 12.02
C LEU A 116 0.34 -18.24 13.29
N LYS A 117 0.13 -17.56 14.42
CA LYS A 117 -0.41 -18.15 15.67
C LYS A 117 -1.94 -18.13 15.68
N MET A 118 -2.54 -17.11 15.07
CA MET A 118 -3.98 -16.92 14.99
C MET A 118 -4.31 -16.13 13.73
N CYS A 119 -5.41 -16.47 13.08
CA CYS A 119 -5.99 -15.69 12.00
C CYS A 119 -7.51 -15.73 12.12
N ARG A 120 -8.16 -14.57 12.08
CA ARG A 120 -9.61 -14.46 11.91
C ARG A 120 -9.86 -13.62 10.68
N ILE A 121 -10.52 -14.21 9.69
CA ILE A 121 -10.81 -13.58 8.40
C ILE A 121 -12.25 -13.10 8.41
N ASP A 122 -12.44 -11.84 8.05
CA ASP A 122 -13.71 -11.24 7.67
C ASP A 122 -13.70 -11.11 6.14
N VAL A 123 -14.52 -11.94 5.48
CA VAL A 123 -14.60 -12.01 4.01
C VAL A 123 -15.33 -10.79 3.45
N GLU A 124 -16.39 -10.34 4.11
CA GLU A 124 -17.20 -9.21 3.67
C GLU A 124 -16.38 -7.92 3.68
N LYS A 125 -15.59 -7.70 4.73
CA LYS A 125 -14.75 -6.49 4.84
C LYS A 125 -13.41 -6.61 4.14
N LYS A 126 -13.07 -7.78 3.59
CA LYS A 126 -11.71 -8.11 3.11
C LYS A 126 -10.63 -7.79 4.16
N GLN A 127 -10.90 -8.13 5.42
CA GLN A 127 -10.01 -7.85 6.55
C GLN A 127 -9.63 -9.11 7.31
N ALA A 128 -8.44 -9.14 7.88
CA ALA A 128 -8.00 -10.21 8.75
C ALA A 128 -7.37 -9.66 10.03
N LEU A 129 -7.78 -10.21 11.17
CA LEU A 129 -7.07 -10.07 12.43
C LEU A 129 -6.04 -11.19 12.52
N ILE A 130 -4.76 -10.83 12.52
CA ILE A 130 -3.63 -11.76 12.44
C ILE A 130 -2.78 -11.64 13.69
N LYS A 131 -2.42 -12.77 14.31
CA LYS A 131 -1.35 -12.85 15.31
C LYS A 131 -0.20 -13.64 14.72
N LEU A 132 0.96 -13.00 14.60
CA LEU A 132 2.15 -13.62 14.02
C LEU A 132 2.85 -14.54 15.03
N ALA A 133 3.35 -15.68 14.56
CA ALA A 133 4.14 -16.61 15.37
C ALA A 133 5.58 -16.13 15.57
N LYS A 134 6.11 -15.42 14.57
CA LYS A 134 7.41 -14.77 14.56
C LYS A 134 7.25 -13.36 13.98
N PRO A 135 8.07 -12.38 14.39
CA PRO A 135 8.10 -11.09 13.74
C PRO A 135 8.33 -11.24 12.23
N VAL A 136 7.64 -10.44 11.43
CA VAL A 136 7.85 -10.33 9.99
C VAL A 136 8.06 -8.87 9.63
N LYS A 137 8.80 -8.61 8.56
CA LYS A 137 8.93 -7.25 8.04
C LYS A 137 7.61 -6.81 7.41
N VAL A 138 7.23 -5.55 7.59
CA VAL A 138 6.00 -4.99 6.97
C VAL A 138 6.03 -5.13 5.45
N SER A 139 7.22 -5.09 4.83
CA SER A 139 7.38 -5.33 3.40
C SER A 139 6.86 -6.68 2.94
N ILE A 140 6.95 -7.73 3.78
CA ILE A 140 6.44 -9.06 3.44
C ILE A 140 4.91 -9.00 3.35
N LEU A 141 4.24 -8.27 4.25
CA LEU A 141 2.79 -8.06 4.15
C LEU A 141 2.43 -7.37 2.82
N PHE A 142 3.13 -6.29 2.50
CA PHE A 142 2.91 -5.53 1.27
C PHE A 142 3.08 -6.39 0.00
N ASP A 143 4.17 -7.15 -0.08
CA ASP A 143 4.49 -8.00 -1.23
C ASP A 143 3.40 -9.08 -1.46
N HIS A 144 2.65 -9.43 -0.41
CA HIS A 144 1.52 -10.35 -0.44
C HIS A 144 0.14 -9.66 -0.48
N GLY A 145 0.08 -8.36 -0.79
CA GLY A 145 -1.18 -7.61 -0.94
C GLY A 145 -1.92 -7.42 0.39
N LEU A 146 -1.18 -7.37 1.50
CA LEU A 146 -1.71 -7.13 2.84
C LEU A 146 -1.34 -5.72 3.30
N LYS A 147 -2.38 -4.91 3.57
CA LYS A 147 -2.27 -3.53 4.03
C LYS A 147 -2.49 -3.50 5.54
N LEU A 148 -1.56 -2.95 6.31
CA LEU A 148 -1.83 -2.68 7.71
C LEU A 148 -2.93 -1.63 7.83
N LEU A 149 -3.99 -1.94 8.57
CA LEU A 149 -4.91 -0.93 9.05
C LEU A 149 -4.32 -0.40 10.34
N SER A 150 -4.13 0.92 10.43
CA SER A 150 -3.53 1.58 11.60
C SER A 150 -4.11 1.01 12.89
N LYS A 151 -3.27 0.81 13.91
CA LYS A 151 -3.73 0.34 15.23
C LYS A 151 -4.95 1.17 15.65
N ASN A 152 -6.03 0.49 16.05
CA ASN A 152 -6.97 1.08 16.99
C ASN A 152 -6.13 1.65 18.12
N GLU A 153 -6.23 2.96 18.31
CA GLU A 153 -5.86 3.58 19.57
C GLU A 153 -6.51 2.75 20.67
N LYS A 154 -5.67 2.37 21.64
CA LYS A 154 -5.96 1.47 22.76
C LYS A 154 -7.42 1.55 23.20
N THR A 155 -8.12 0.41 23.14
CA THR A 155 -9.13 0.10 24.17
C THR A 155 -8.44 -0.10 25.52
#